data_AF-A0A1F3T0R0-F1
#
_entry.id   AF-A0A1F3T0R0-F1
#
_cell.length_a   1.000
_cell.length_b   1.000
_cell.length_c   1.000
_cell.angle_alpha   90.00
_cell.angle_beta   90.00
_cell.angle_gamma   90.00
#
_symmetry.space_group_name_H-M   'P 1'
#
loop_
_entity.id
_entity.type
_entity.pdbx_description
1 polymer ?
#
loop_
_entity_poly.entity_id
_entity_poly.type
_entity_poly.pdbx_seq_one_letter_code
_entity_poly.pdbx_strand_id
1 'polypeptide(L)'
;MAKPTGLPKTGGRKKGTPNKRTVGLQEALESHGLDVVGQLAALLPQLEVEQRASVLIDLMGFLFPKRKAIESTVVSAEEISLEGMNIEEISKLNRATRDRMPPMPPEERARLLAKLRQDLCDTEDE
;
A
#
# COMPACT_ATOMS: atom_id res chain seq x y z
N MET A 1 -26.64 21.52 -37.01
CA MET A 1 -25.66 20.84 -37.88
C MET A 1 -24.50 20.36 -37.03
N ALA A 2 -24.07 19.11 -37.18
CA ALA A 2 -22.89 18.60 -36.49
C ALA A 2 -21.63 19.27 -37.05
N LYS A 3 -20.64 19.57 -36.20
CA LYS A 3 -19.40 20.23 -36.62
C LYS A 3 -18.60 19.26 -37.51
N PRO A 4 -18.06 19.70 -38.66
CA PRO A 4 -17.28 18.83 -39.55
C PRO A 4 -16.06 18.24 -38.81
N THR A 5 -15.77 16.97 -39.09
CA THR A 5 -14.65 16.23 -38.52
C THR A 5 -13.32 16.85 -38.98
N GLY A 6 -12.36 17.02 -38.05
CA GLY A 6 -11.01 17.55 -38.36
C GLY A 6 -10.73 19.00 -37.92
N LEU A 7 -11.73 19.75 -37.45
CA LEU A 7 -11.46 21.06 -36.83
C LEU A 7 -10.90 20.92 -35.41
N PRO A 8 -9.94 21.77 -34.99
CA PRO A 8 -9.46 21.79 -33.62
C PRO A 8 -10.62 22.01 -32.64
N LYS A 9 -10.59 21.31 -31.50
CA LYS A 9 -11.61 21.44 -30.44
C LYS A 9 -11.56 22.86 -29.87
N THR A 10 -12.35 23.77 -30.43
CA THR A 10 -12.56 25.12 -29.91
C THR A 10 -13.78 25.10 -28.98
N GLY A 11 -13.59 25.55 -27.73
CA GLY A 11 -14.68 25.70 -26.75
C GLY A 11 -14.81 24.62 -25.67
N GLY A 12 -13.70 24.21 -25.04
CA GLY A 12 -13.72 23.34 -23.85
C GLY A 12 -13.29 24.06 -22.57
N ARG A 13 -13.50 23.44 -21.41
CA ARG A 13 -12.95 23.93 -20.14
C ARG A 13 -11.42 24.00 -20.26
N LYS A 14 -10.81 25.12 -19.85
CA LYS A 14 -9.34 25.22 -19.81
C LYS A 14 -8.80 24.10 -18.92
N LYS A 15 -7.77 23.40 -19.40
CA LYS A 15 -7.12 22.33 -18.63
C LYS A 15 -6.59 22.95 -17.32
N GLY A 16 -6.90 22.32 -16.19
CA GLY A 16 -6.52 22.82 -14.87
C GLY A 16 -7.52 23.77 -14.22
N THR A 17 -8.59 24.21 -14.90
CA THR A 17 -9.65 24.95 -14.19
C THR A 17 -10.31 24.02 -13.17
N PRO A 18 -10.32 24.36 -11.87
CA PRO A 18 -10.97 23.55 -10.84
C PRO A 18 -12.48 23.47 -11.08
N ASN A 19 -13.12 22.43 -10.55
CA ASN A 19 -14.55 22.27 -10.68
C ASN A 19 -15.28 23.28 -9.78
N LYS A 20 -16.04 24.21 -10.38
CA LYS A 20 -16.76 25.27 -9.65
C LYS A 20 -17.64 24.73 -8.51
N ARG A 21 -18.24 23.54 -8.70
CA ARG A 21 -19.06 22.90 -7.66
C ARG A 21 -18.23 22.43 -6.46
N THR A 22 -17.04 21.89 -6.71
CA THR A 22 -16.13 21.43 -5.64
C THR A 22 -15.61 22.62 -4.84
N VAL A 23 -15.24 23.71 -5.52
CA VAL A 23 -14.80 24.95 -4.85
C VAL A 23 -15.92 25.55 -4.01
N GLY A 24 -17.12 25.70 -4.56
CA GLY A 24 -18.24 26.25 -3.79
C GLY A 24 -18.66 25.40 -2.59
N LEU A 25 -18.51 24.07 -2.66
CA LEU A 25 -18.72 23.19 -1.52
C LEU A 25 -17.64 23.38 -0.45
N GLN A 26 -16.37 23.50 -0.85
CA GLN A 26 -15.28 23.78 0.08
C GLN A 26 -15.47 25.12 0.78
N GLU A 27 -15.80 26.18 0.04
CA GLU A 27 -16.10 27.51 0.60
C GLU A 27 -17.29 27.48 1.57
N ALA A 28 -18.35 26.73 1.24
CA ALA A 28 -19.50 26.57 2.11
C ALA A 28 -19.12 25.86 3.43
N LEU A 29 -18.36 24.77 3.36
CA LEU A 29 -17.88 24.05 4.55
C LEU A 29 -16.97 24.94 5.41
N GLU A 30 -16.03 25.66 4.79
CA GLU A 30 -15.15 26.60 5.48
C GLU A 30 -15.93 27.75 6.15
N SER A 31 -16.98 28.26 5.49
CA SER A 31 -17.85 29.29 6.08
C SER A 31 -18.63 28.82 7.31
N HIS A 32 -18.85 27.51 7.44
CA HIS A 32 -19.42 26.87 8.62
C HIS A 32 -18.36 26.43 9.64
N GLY A 33 -17.07 26.75 9.41
CA GLY A 33 -15.96 26.35 10.27
C GLY A 33 -15.68 24.84 10.24
N LEU A 34 -16.15 24.14 9.21
CA LEU A 34 -16.03 22.69 9.10
C LEU A 34 -14.76 22.30 8.36
N ASP A 35 -13.69 22.01 9.11
CA ASP A 35 -12.55 21.25 8.57
C ASP A 35 -12.86 19.75 8.58
N VAL A 36 -13.22 19.22 7.41
CA VAL A 36 -13.57 17.81 7.24
C VAL A 36 -12.40 16.88 7.59
N VAL A 37 -11.17 17.26 7.23
CA VAL A 37 -10.00 16.39 7.43
C VAL A 37 -9.62 16.36 8.90
N GLY A 38 -9.57 17.53 9.54
CA GLY A 38 -9.31 17.64 10.97
C GLY A 38 -10.37 16.94 11.82
N GLN A 39 -11.65 17.09 11.46
CA GLN A 39 -12.74 16.39 12.16
C GLN A 39 -12.69 14.88 11.98
N LEU A 40 -12.39 14.39 10.77
CA LEU A 40 -12.23 12.97 10.53
C LEU A 40 -11.08 12.39 11.37
N ALA A 41 -9.94 13.10 11.44
CA ALA A 41 -8.81 12.70 12.27
C ALA A 41 -9.15 12.67 13.76
N ALA A 42 -9.96 13.60 14.25
CA ALA A 42 -10.41 13.64 15.64
C ALA A 42 -11.46 12.56 15.99
N LEU A 43 -12.29 12.17 15.01
CA LEU A 43 -13.30 11.12 15.17
C LEU A 43 -12.72 9.71 15.11
N LEU A 44 -11.70 9.47 14.29
CA LEU A 44 -11.12 8.14 14.08
C LEU A 44 -10.79 7.35 15.36
N PRO A 45 -10.22 7.95 16.44
CA PRO A 45 -9.96 7.24 17.69
C PRO A 45 -11.22 6.86 18.48
N GLN A 46 -12.34 7.54 18.23
CA GLN A 46 -13.61 7.38 18.94
C GLN A 46 -14.53 6.34 18.27
N LEU A 47 -14.22 5.93 17.04
CA LEU A 47 -14.99 4.94 16.30
C LEU A 47 -14.75 3.52 16.83
N GLU A 48 -15.78 2.68 16.69
CA GLU A 48 -15.65 1.24 16.87
C GLU A 48 -14.58 0.65 15.95
N VAL A 49 -13.96 -0.46 16.37
CA VAL A 49 -12.84 -1.09 15.66
C VAL A 49 -13.18 -1.37 14.19
N GLU A 50 -14.37 -1.91 13.93
CA GLU A 50 -14.83 -2.24 12.57
C GLU A 50 -14.98 -0.99 11.68
N GLN A 51 -15.57 0.08 12.22
CA GLN A 51 -15.78 1.33 11.48
C GLN A 51 -14.47 2.07 11.24
N ARG A 52 -13.55 2.01 12.20
CA ARG A 52 -12.20 2.55 12.03
C ARG A 52 -11.43 1.79 10.95
N ALA A 53 -11.52 0.46 10.92
CA ALA A 53 -10.88 -0.34 9.89
C ALA A 53 -11.43 -0.02 8.48
N SER A 54 -12.75 0.13 8.33
CA SER A 54 -13.35 0.46 7.04
C SER A 54 -12.89 1.83 6.53
N VAL A 55 -12.91 2.86 7.38
CA VAL A 55 -12.43 4.21 7.02
C VAL A 55 -10.95 4.19 6.63
N LEU A 56 -10.11 3.45 7.35
CA LEU A 56 -8.69 3.34 7.04
C LEU A 56 -8.44 2.64 5.69
N ILE A 57 -9.19 1.58 5.38
CA ILE A 57 -9.10 0.89 4.08
C ILE A 57 -9.47 1.84 2.94
N ASP A 58 -10.52 2.64 3.10
CA ASP A 58 -10.91 3.63 2.09
C ASP A 58 -9.83 4.69 1.88
N LEU A 59 -9.24 5.21 2.97
CA LEU A 59 -8.14 6.17 2.91
C LEU A 59 -6.87 5.59 2.26
N MET A 60 -6.56 4.32 2.51
CA MET A 60 -5.42 3.64 1.88
C MET A 60 -5.51 3.67 0.35
N GLY A 61 -6.72 3.62 -0.22
CA GLY A 61 -6.93 3.69 -1.67
C GLY A 61 -6.52 5.03 -2.31
N PHE A 62 -6.45 6.11 -1.55
CA PHE A 62 -6.01 7.43 -2.01
C PHE A 62 -4.54 7.70 -1.70
N LEU A 63 -4.02 7.15 -0.60
CA LEU A 63 -2.62 7.33 -0.17
C LEU A 63 -1.65 6.42 -0.93
N PHE A 64 -2.07 5.18 -1.21
CA PHE A 64 -1.21 4.18 -1.82
C PHE A 64 -1.68 3.88 -3.25
N PRO A 65 -0.78 3.94 -4.25
CA PRO A 65 -1.11 3.54 -5.60
C PRO A 65 -1.61 2.10 -5.64
N LYS A 66 -2.81 1.88 -6.21
CA LYS A 66 -3.29 0.53 -6.48
C LYS A 66 -2.34 -0.15 -7.46
N ARG A 67 -1.78 -1.29 -7.07
CA ARG A 67 -0.94 -2.11 -7.95
C ARG A 67 -1.77 -2.47 -9.18
N LYS A 68 -1.30 -2.07 -10.36
CA LYS A 68 -1.87 -2.57 -11.61
C LYS A 68 -1.49 -4.04 -11.74
N ALA A 69 -2.46 -4.87 -12.10
CA ALA A 69 -2.15 -6.24 -12.50
C ALA A 69 -1.17 -6.16 -13.69
N ILE A 70 0.01 -6.73 -13.52
CA ILE A 70 0.92 -6.97 -14.63
C ILE A 70 0.33 -8.19 -15.33
N GLU A 71 -0.27 -7.99 -16.50
CA GLU A 71 -0.51 -9.11 -17.40
C GLU A 71 0.84 -9.56 -17.93
N SER A 72 1.49 -10.46 -17.19
CA SER A 72 2.62 -11.20 -17.72
C SER A 72 2.08 -12.14 -18.77
N THR A 73 2.25 -11.80 -20.04
CA THR A 73 2.22 -12.79 -21.11
C THR A 73 3.38 -13.73 -20.83
N VAL A 74 3.11 -14.82 -20.13
CA VAL A 74 4.04 -15.94 -20.05
C VAL A 74 4.11 -16.50 -21.46
N VAL A 75 5.10 -16.05 -22.23
CA VAL A 75 5.45 -16.65 -23.52
C VAL A 75 5.96 -18.03 -23.18
N SER A 76 5.06 -19.01 -23.26
CA SER A 76 5.26 -20.45 -23.03
C SER A 76 5.97 -20.81 -21.73
N ALA A 77 5.36 -21.71 -20.97
CA ALA A 77 6.14 -22.55 -20.07
C ALA A 77 7.12 -23.35 -20.93
N GLU A 78 8.31 -22.82 -21.18
CA GLU A 78 9.48 -23.68 -21.23
C GLU A 78 9.51 -24.33 -19.86
N GLU A 79 9.14 -25.61 -19.83
CA GLU A 79 9.28 -26.48 -18.68
C GLU A 79 10.63 -26.15 -18.06
N ILE A 80 10.63 -25.52 -16.88
CA ILE A 80 11.85 -25.45 -16.09
C ILE A 80 12.05 -26.89 -15.62
N SER A 81 12.76 -27.64 -16.45
CA SER A 81 13.25 -28.95 -16.09
C SER A 81 14.11 -28.77 -14.84
N LEU A 82 13.70 -29.45 -13.76
CA LEU A 82 14.47 -29.54 -12.52
C LEU A 82 15.63 -30.56 -12.66
N GLU A 83 16.00 -30.94 -13.88
CA GLU A 83 17.15 -31.78 -14.16
C GLU A 83 18.43 -30.94 -14.07
N GLY A 84 18.94 -30.76 -12.85
CA GLY A 84 20.32 -30.28 -12.69
C GLY A 84 20.68 -29.57 -11.40
N MET A 85 19.74 -29.28 -10.50
CA MET A 85 20.13 -28.69 -9.21
C MET A 85 20.61 -29.79 -8.25
N ASN A 86 21.92 -30.06 -8.30
CA ASN A 86 22.58 -30.92 -7.33
C ASN A 86 22.38 -30.34 -5.92
N ILE A 87 21.65 -31.07 -5.07
CA ILE A 87 21.28 -30.66 -3.70
C ILE A 87 22.51 -30.24 -2.87
N GLU A 88 23.68 -30.80 -3.18
CA GLU A 88 24.94 -30.44 -2.56
C GLU A 88 25.36 -28.99 -2.83
N GLU A 89 25.15 -28.46 -4.03
CA GLU A 89 25.52 -27.08 -4.38
C GLU A 89 24.62 -26.06 -3.68
N ILE A 90 23.32 -26.35 -3.57
CA ILE A 90 22.38 -25.51 -2.80
C ILE A 90 22.79 -25.51 -1.32
N SER A 91 23.19 -26.66 -0.77
CA SER A 91 23.64 -26.74 0.62
C SER A 91 24.96 -26.01 0.87
N LYS A 92 25.90 -26.04 -0.08
CA LYS A 92 27.18 -25.31 -0.03
C LYS A 92 26.94 -23.80 -0.13
N LEU A 93 26.03 -23.36 -1.00
CA LEU A 93 25.67 -21.95 -1.14
C LEU A 93 24.99 -21.41 0.13
N ASN A 94 24.08 -22.19 0.73
CA ASN A 94 23.41 -21.82 1.98
C ASN A 94 24.36 -21.80 3.20
N ARG A 95 25.38 -22.66 3.22
CA ARG A 95 26.46 -22.58 4.23
C ARG A 95 27.31 -21.33 4.02
N ALA A 96 27.71 -21.03 2.79
CA ALA A 96 28.51 -19.86 2.46
C ALA A 96 27.80 -18.52 2.75
N THR A 97 26.47 -18.45 2.59
CA THR A 97 25.68 -17.27 2.98
C THR A 97 25.49 -17.18 4.48
N ARG A 98 25.37 -18.31 5.20
CA ARG A 98 25.30 -18.35 6.67
C ARG A 98 26.61 -17.93 7.33
N ASP A 99 27.76 -18.30 6.76
CA ASP A 99 29.08 -17.93 7.28
C ASP A 99 29.48 -16.48 6.95
N ARG A 100 28.86 -15.87 5.93
CA ARG A 100 29.04 -14.44 5.60
C ARG A 100 28.21 -13.50 6.48
N MET A 101 27.22 -14.02 7.22
CA MET A 101 26.45 -13.22 8.14
C MET A 101 27.23 -13.11 9.46
N PRO A 102 27.63 -11.91 9.91
CA PRO A 102 28.28 -11.78 11.21
C PRO A 102 27.35 -12.36 12.28
N PRO A 103 27.88 -13.15 13.24
CA PRO A 103 27.04 -13.71 14.29
C PRO A 103 26.38 -12.54 15.02
N MET A 104 25.05 -12.54 15.09
CA MET A 104 24.33 -11.49 15.80
C MET A 104 24.86 -11.41 17.23
N PRO A 105 25.15 -10.19 17.74
CA PRO A 105 25.60 -10.03 19.10
C PRO A 105 24.57 -10.62 20.07
N PRO A 106 25.02 -11.24 21.19
CA PRO A 106 24.13 -11.95 22.12
C PRO A 106 22.98 -11.08 22.63
N GLU A 107 23.22 -9.78 22.75
CA GLU A 107 22.24 -8.78 23.19
C GLU A 107 21.08 -8.60 22.20
N GLU A 108 21.36 -8.55 20.90
CA GLU A 108 20.32 -8.43 19.86
C GLU A 108 19.51 -9.71 19.74
N ARG A 109 20.17 -10.87 19.87
CA ARG A 109 19.50 -12.17 19.91
C ARG A 109 18.58 -12.29 21.13
N ALA A 110 19.02 -11.83 22.30
CA ALA A 110 18.20 -11.83 23.51
C ALA A 110 17.00 -10.88 23.38
N ARG A 111 17.18 -9.70 22.77
CA ARG A 111 16.09 -8.76 22.48
C ARG A 111 15.06 -9.33 21.52
N LEU A 112 15.48 -10.00 20.46
CA LEU A 112 14.57 -10.65 19.51
C LEU A 112 13.78 -11.78 20.15
N LEU A 113 14.43 -12.60 20.99
CA LEU A 113 13.76 -13.67 21.73
C LEU A 113 12.79 -13.13 22.79
N ALA A 114 13.15 -12.04 23.47
CA ALA A 114 12.25 -11.37 24.42
C ALA A 114 11.03 -10.76 23.71
N LYS A 115 11.25 -10.14 22.54
CA LYS A 115 10.17 -9.60 21.71
C LYS A 115 9.23 -10.71 21.22
N LEU A 116 9.77 -11.79 20.66
CA LEU A 116 8.98 -12.95 20.23
C LEU A 116 8.19 -13.58 21.39
N ARG A 117 8.79 -13.64 22.58
CA ARG A 117 8.11 -14.14 23.78
C ARG A 117 6.97 -13.22 24.20
N GLN A 118 7.16 -11.91 24.10
CA GLN A 118 6.14 -10.93 24.43
C GLN A 118 4.99 -10.96 23.42
N ASP A 119 5.31 -10.99 22.13
CA ASP A 119 4.34 -11.13 21.04
C ASP A 119 3.50 -12.43 21.16
N LEU A 120 4.07 -13.51 21.72
CA LEU A 120 3.34 -14.76 21.99
C LEU A 120 2.48 -14.70 23.26
N CYS A 121 2.90 -13.97 24.30
CA CYS A 121 2.09 -13.76 25.49
C CYS A 121 0.92 -12.81 25.21
N ASP A 122 1.13 -11.78 24.40
CA ASP A 122 0.07 -10.81 24.03
C ASP A 122 -1.03 -11.46 23.15
N THR A 123 -0.78 -12.63 22.55
CA THR A 123 -1.78 -13.39 21.78
C THR A 123 -2.61 -14.38 22.60
N GLU A 124 -2.31 -14.61 23.88
CA GLU A 124 -3.05 -15.54 24.74
C GLU A 124 -4.08 -14.84 25.67
N ASP A 125 -4.12 -13.50 25.69
CA ASP A 125 -4.99 -12.69 26.55
C ASP A 125 -6.15 -11.95 25.81
N GLU A 126 -6.40 -12.23 24.52
CA GLU A 126 -7.61 -11.82 23.77
C GLU A 126 -8.52 -13.02 23.41
#